data_AF-A0A8B7AF41-F1
#
_entry.id   AF-A0A8B7AF41-F1
#
_cell.length_a   1.000
_cell.length_b   1.000
_cell.length_c   1.000
_cell.angle_alpha   90.00
_cell.angle_beta   90.00
_cell.angle_gamma   90.00
#
_symmetry.space_group_name_H-M   'P 1'
#
loop_
_entity.id
_entity.type
_entity.pdbx_description
1 polymer ?
#
loop_
_entity_poly.entity_id
_entity_poly.type
_entity_poly.pdbx_seq_one_letter_code
_entity_poly.pdbx_strand_id
1 'polypeptide(L)'
;MSTLLLNLDFGEPPPKKALEGNSKHQSFVKKRRLLERRGLLNKKKQLPSKVSRLQSDPPKKEETRKIDDTWSVSPPQKKKKTAVSSSGSEQSLNNKAAVPWLTPAPSQKGHSLVAKVDLLGEFQSALPKIKSHRACSQKKHPQKNASQNSKQAHSEHSSGASQEPRKMVAVDCEMVGTGPKGHVSSLARCSIVNYNGDVLYDEYILPPCRIVDYRTRWSGIRKQHMVNATPFKIARSQILKILTGKIVVGHAIHNDFKALQYFHPKSLTRDTSHIPLLNRKADFPENATMSLKRLTQKLLNRDIQVGKSGHSSVEDAQATMELYKLVEVEWEQHLAQNPPKD
;
A
#
# COMPACT_ATOMS: atom_id res chain seq x y z
N MET A 1 -59.15 -35.69 -39.25
CA MET A 1 -58.14 -34.81 -38.62
C MET A 1 -57.93 -35.31 -37.20
N SER A 2 -56.80 -35.98 -36.96
CA SER A 2 -56.51 -36.72 -35.71
C SER A 2 -56.10 -35.77 -34.59
N THR A 3 -56.77 -35.82 -33.45
CA THR A 3 -56.36 -35.15 -32.20
C THR A 3 -55.44 -36.07 -31.42
N LEU A 4 -54.13 -35.79 -31.46
CA LEU A 4 -53.14 -36.41 -30.57
C LEU A 4 -53.29 -35.80 -29.16
N LEU A 5 -53.72 -36.61 -28.20
CA LEU A 5 -53.60 -36.32 -26.76
C LEU A 5 -52.12 -36.50 -26.36
N LEU A 6 -51.47 -35.43 -25.89
CA LEU A 6 -50.16 -35.52 -25.24
C LEU A 6 -50.36 -35.85 -23.76
N ASN A 7 -49.95 -37.05 -23.35
CA ASN A 7 -49.73 -37.39 -21.95
C ASN A 7 -48.48 -36.66 -21.46
N LEU A 8 -48.64 -35.65 -20.62
CA LEU A 8 -47.55 -35.08 -19.81
C LEU A 8 -47.53 -35.78 -18.46
N ASP A 9 -46.61 -36.75 -18.34
CA ASP A 9 -46.27 -37.44 -17.11
C ASP A 9 -45.44 -36.49 -16.22
N PHE A 10 -46.01 -36.02 -15.12
CA PHE A 10 -45.29 -35.23 -14.11
C PHE A 10 -44.59 -36.19 -13.14
N GLY A 11 -43.49 -36.79 -13.61
CA GLY A 11 -42.60 -37.57 -12.77
C GLY A 11 -42.14 -36.78 -11.53
N GLU A 12 -42.13 -37.46 -10.39
CA GLU A 12 -41.80 -36.92 -9.08
C GLU A 12 -40.50 -36.08 -9.07
N PRO A 13 -40.44 -35.00 -8.28
CA PRO A 13 -39.22 -34.20 -8.15
C PRO A 13 -38.09 -35.05 -7.57
N PRO A 14 -36.86 -34.99 -8.12
CA PRO A 14 -35.75 -35.78 -7.62
C PRO A 14 -35.38 -35.36 -6.19
N PRO A 15 -34.90 -36.30 -5.36
CA PRO A 15 -34.61 -36.03 -3.96
C PRO A 15 -33.51 -34.96 -3.86
N LYS A 16 -33.78 -33.93 -3.04
CA LYS A 16 -32.85 -32.84 -2.73
C LYS A 16 -31.59 -33.43 -2.09
N LYS A 17 -30.54 -33.68 -2.88
CA LYS A 17 -29.20 -33.90 -2.35
C LYS A 17 -28.81 -32.65 -1.57
N ALA A 18 -28.66 -32.78 -0.25
CA ALA A 18 -28.08 -31.73 0.57
C ALA A 18 -26.69 -31.43 0.00
N LEU A 19 -26.49 -30.20 -0.47
CA LEU A 19 -25.18 -29.68 -0.86
C LEU A 19 -24.31 -29.62 0.38
N GLU A 20 -23.66 -30.74 0.70
CA GLU A 20 -22.67 -30.78 1.75
C GLU A 20 -21.44 -30.02 1.24
N GLY A 21 -21.35 -28.74 1.60
CA GLY A 21 -20.23 -27.89 1.19
C GLY A 21 -18.89 -28.47 1.65
N ASN A 22 -17.80 -28.05 1.00
CA ASN A 22 -16.44 -28.48 1.35
C ASN A 22 -16.10 -28.26 2.83
N SER A 23 -15.05 -28.90 3.36
CA SER A 23 -14.72 -28.88 4.80
C SER A 23 -14.57 -27.46 5.39
N LYS A 24 -14.14 -26.50 4.57
CA LYS A 24 -14.06 -25.08 4.93
C LYS A 24 -15.45 -24.47 5.13
N HIS A 25 -16.40 -24.76 4.23
CA HIS A 25 -17.79 -24.33 4.35
C HIS A 25 -18.47 -24.93 5.61
N GLN A 26 -18.27 -26.23 5.87
CA GLN A 26 -18.84 -26.86 7.07
C GLN A 26 -18.28 -26.25 8.36
N SER A 27 -16.97 -25.98 8.40
CA SER A 27 -16.31 -25.34 9.53
C SER A 27 -16.83 -23.91 9.76
N PHE A 28 -17.08 -23.17 8.68
CA PHE A 28 -17.70 -21.86 8.74
C PHE A 28 -19.13 -21.91 9.29
N VAL A 29 -19.96 -22.84 8.80
CA VAL A 29 -21.35 -23.00 9.27
C VAL A 29 -21.40 -23.41 10.74
N LYS A 30 -20.54 -24.35 11.17
CA LYS A 30 -20.42 -24.74 12.59
C LYS A 30 -20.01 -23.55 13.47
N LYS A 31 -19.01 -22.78 13.05
CA LYS A 31 -18.53 -21.60 13.79
C LYS A 31 -19.59 -20.50 13.87
N ARG A 32 -20.35 -20.27 12.79
CA ARG A 32 -21.45 -19.30 12.76
C ARG A 32 -22.57 -19.70 13.72
N ARG A 33 -23.04 -20.95 13.69
CA ARG A 33 -24.08 -21.46 14.61
C ARG A 33 -23.66 -21.34 16.07
N LEU A 34 -22.38 -21.58 16.38
CA LEU A 34 -21.83 -21.40 17.73
C LEU A 34 -21.92 -19.93 18.18
N LEU A 35 -21.60 -18.99 17.30
CA LEU A 35 -21.66 -17.56 17.59
C LEU A 35 -23.11 -17.05 17.72
N GLU A 36 -24.04 -17.61 16.96
CA GLU A 36 -25.49 -17.36 17.08
C GLU A 36 -26.02 -17.86 18.44
N ARG A 37 -25.67 -19.10 18.84
CA ARG A 37 -26.01 -19.64 20.18
C ARG A 37 -25.41 -18.82 21.33
N ARG A 38 -24.23 -18.23 21.13
CA ARG A 38 -23.59 -17.36 22.11
C ARG A 38 -24.11 -15.92 22.10
N GLY A 39 -25.11 -15.60 21.27
CA GLY A 39 -25.70 -14.27 21.18
C GLY A 39 -24.77 -13.19 20.64
N LEU A 40 -23.61 -13.57 20.10
CA LEU A 40 -22.59 -12.65 19.57
C LEU A 40 -22.96 -12.10 18.19
N LEU A 41 -23.94 -12.72 17.54
CA LEU A 41 -24.50 -12.34 16.24
C LEU A 41 -25.94 -11.86 16.40
N ASN A 42 -26.19 -10.85 17.24
CA ASN A 42 -27.43 -10.08 17.21
C ASN A 42 -27.22 -8.64 17.68
N LYS A 43 -27.22 -7.70 16.72
CA LYS A 43 -27.72 -6.32 16.86
C LYS A 43 -27.64 -5.62 15.51
N LYS A 44 -28.77 -5.53 14.81
CA LYS A 44 -29.08 -4.35 13.98
C LYS A 44 -30.59 -4.22 13.75
N LYS A 45 -31.09 -3.09 14.25
CA LYS A 45 -32.15 -2.25 13.67
C LYS A 45 -33.45 -2.98 13.26
N GLN A 46 -34.44 -2.96 14.14
CA GLN A 46 -35.83 -2.85 13.70
C GLN A 46 -36.26 -1.37 13.76
N LEU A 47 -36.83 -0.91 12.66
CA LEU A 47 -37.55 0.35 12.49
C LEU A 47 -38.99 0.12 13.02
N PRO A 48 -39.62 1.07 13.74
CA PRO A 48 -40.92 0.81 14.35
C PRO A 48 -42.06 0.96 13.32
N SER A 49 -42.88 -0.09 13.18
CA SER A 49 -44.22 -0.03 12.60
C SER A 49 -45.28 0.07 13.71
N LYS A 50 -46.43 0.65 13.36
CA LYS A 50 -47.44 1.27 14.24
C LYS A 50 -48.69 0.37 14.37
N VAL A 51 -49.26 0.30 15.60
CA VAL A 51 -50.67 -0.02 16.02
C VAL A 51 -51.10 -1.51 15.88
N SER A 52 -51.79 -2.22 16.82
CA SER A 52 -52.99 -1.92 17.64
C SER A 52 -53.21 -2.79 18.92
N ARG A 53 -53.58 -2.12 20.03
CA ARG A 53 -54.56 -2.38 21.16
C ARG A 53 -55.21 -3.79 21.31
N LEU A 54 -55.35 -4.42 22.50
CA LEU A 54 -56.30 -4.15 23.62
C LEU A 54 -56.05 -5.04 24.89
N GLN A 55 -56.25 -4.42 26.10
CA GLN A 55 -56.77 -4.91 27.43
C GLN A 55 -56.13 -6.13 28.15
N SER A 56 -55.90 -6.20 29.48
CA SER A 56 -56.64 -5.72 30.68
C SER A 56 -55.75 -5.59 31.97
N ASP A 57 -56.20 -4.82 32.96
CA ASP A 57 -55.69 -4.58 34.35
C ASP A 57 -56.48 -5.41 35.42
N PRO A 58 -56.27 -5.31 36.77
CA PRO A 58 -55.10 -5.38 37.68
C PRO A 58 -55.38 -6.33 38.91
N PRO A 59 -54.66 -6.33 40.09
CA PRO A 59 -54.74 -5.28 41.14
C PRO A 59 -53.47 -5.02 42.02
N LYS A 60 -53.56 -3.98 42.88
CA LYS A 60 -52.59 -3.37 43.83
C LYS A 60 -52.53 -4.01 45.24
N LYS A 61 -51.43 -3.78 45.99
CA LYS A 61 -51.30 -3.37 47.43
C LYS A 61 -49.80 -3.10 47.75
N GLU A 62 -49.34 -1.90 48.12
CA GLU A 62 -49.12 -1.34 49.51
C GLU A 62 -48.34 -2.30 50.45
N GLU A 63 -47.30 -1.96 51.21
CA GLU A 63 -47.05 -0.76 52.04
C GLU A 63 -45.57 -0.73 52.57
N THR A 64 -45.22 0.40 53.18
CA THR A 64 -43.96 0.95 53.76
C THR A 64 -43.11 0.13 54.76
N ARG A 65 -41.83 0.55 54.97
CA ARG A 65 -41.26 1.01 56.27
C ARG A 65 -39.81 1.55 56.17
N LYS A 66 -39.52 2.54 57.03
CA LYS A 66 -38.29 3.35 57.20
C LYS A 66 -37.36 2.81 58.30
N ILE A 67 -36.19 3.48 58.42
CA ILE A 67 -35.33 3.79 59.60
C ILE A 67 -33.93 3.12 59.46
N ASP A 68 -32.83 3.81 59.20
CA ASP A 68 -32.07 4.91 59.85
C ASP A 68 -30.82 4.32 60.53
N ASP A 69 -29.62 4.80 60.17
CA ASP A 69 -28.58 5.06 61.16
C ASP A 69 -27.45 5.91 60.57
N THR A 70 -27.14 6.95 61.33
CA THR A 70 -26.21 8.05 61.08
C THR A 70 -24.86 7.73 61.71
N TRP A 71 -23.75 8.21 61.12
CA TRP A 71 -22.70 8.94 61.85
C TRP A 71 -21.77 9.73 60.93
N SER A 72 -21.53 10.96 61.37
CA SER A 72 -20.81 12.06 60.73
C SER A 72 -19.41 12.20 61.33
N VAL A 73 -18.39 12.45 60.51
CA VAL A 73 -17.13 13.12 60.92
C VAL A 73 -16.59 13.98 59.75
N SER A 74 -16.41 15.29 59.98
CA SER A 74 -15.66 16.28 59.14
C SER A 74 -14.14 16.18 59.43
N PRO A 75 -13.13 16.87 58.77
CA PRO A 75 -13.13 18.20 58.10
C PRO A 75 -12.06 18.30 56.95
N PRO A 76 -11.33 19.43 56.64
CA PRO A 76 -11.63 20.87 56.57
C PRO A 76 -11.29 21.55 55.20
N GLN A 77 -11.60 22.86 55.17
CA GLN A 77 -11.42 23.93 54.19
C GLN A 77 -9.97 24.30 53.76
N LYS A 78 -9.85 25.03 52.63
CA LYS A 78 -9.01 26.26 52.38
C LYS A 78 -9.21 26.73 50.92
N LYS A 79 -9.02 27.97 50.47
CA LYS A 79 -9.26 29.36 50.93
C LYS A 79 -9.07 30.25 49.67
N LYS A 80 -9.86 31.33 49.52
CA LYS A 80 -9.77 32.39 48.47
C LYS A 80 -8.53 33.30 48.61
N LYS A 81 -8.09 33.91 47.49
CA LYS A 81 -7.69 35.34 47.27
C LYS A 81 -7.87 35.63 45.76
N THR A 82 -8.71 36.56 45.23
CA THR A 82 -8.63 38.05 45.10
C THR A 82 -7.24 38.56 44.66
N ALA A 83 -7.04 39.44 43.65
CA ALA A 83 -7.87 40.53 43.10
C ALA A 83 -7.34 41.06 41.72
N VAL A 84 -8.22 41.72 40.93
CA VAL A 84 -8.05 43.03 40.21
C VAL A 84 -7.06 43.09 39.02
N SER A 85 -7.30 43.68 37.83
CA SER A 85 -8.38 44.49 37.22
C SER A 85 -8.14 44.71 35.70
N SER A 86 -9.20 45.19 35.02
CA SER A 86 -9.26 45.97 33.77
C SER A 86 -8.96 45.22 32.46
N SER A 87 -9.71 45.35 31.38
CA SER A 87 -10.73 46.34 30.97
C SER A 87 -11.61 45.69 29.90
N GLY A 88 -12.93 45.82 30.02
CA GLY A 88 -13.86 45.45 28.95
C GLY A 88 -14.04 46.58 27.94
N SER A 89 -14.42 46.21 26.73
CA SER A 89 -15.44 46.91 25.95
C SER A 89 -15.89 45.99 24.81
N GLU A 90 -17.10 45.46 24.96
CA GLU A 90 -17.88 44.80 23.93
C GLU A 90 -18.42 45.81 22.91
N GLN A 91 -18.54 45.40 21.65
CA GLN A 91 -19.63 45.73 20.73
C GLN A 91 -19.56 44.68 19.60
N SER A 92 -20.42 43.66 19.62
CA SER A 92 -21.75 43.63 18.99
C SER A 92 -21.70 43.95 17.50
N LEU A 93 -21.93 42.93 16.67
CA LEU A 93 -23.02 42.93 15.68
C LEU A 93 -23.20 41.50 15.09
N ASN A 94 -24.44 41.03 15.21
CA ASN A 94 -24.99 39.87 14.50
C ASN A 94 -24.82 40.00 12.98
N ASN A 95 -24.59 38.88 12.27
CA ASN A 95 -25.64 38.33 11.41
C ASN A 95 -25.28 36.96 10.79
N LYS A 96 -26.35 36.17 10.65
CA LYS A 96 -26.44 34.81 10.14
C LYS A 96 -26.25 34.72 8.62
N ALA A 97 -25.98 33.48 8.19
CA ALA A 97 -26.39 32.85 6.92
C ALA A 97 -25.71 33.37 5.63
N ALA A 98 -25.55 32.62 4.54
CA ALA A 98 -25.75 31.22 4.20
C ALA A 98 -24.91 30.95 2.95
N VAL A 99 -24.57 29.68 2.73
CA VAL A 99 -24.01 29.16 1.48
C VAL A 99 -25.14 29.03 0.44
N PRO A 100 -24.88 29.26 -0.86
CA PRO A 100 -25.61 28.53 -1.88
C PRO A 100 -24.68 27.85 -2.90
N TRP A 101 -24.80 26.53 -2.93
CA TRP A 101 -24.60 25.69 -4.12
C TRP A 101 -25.66 26.05 -5.17
N LEU A 102 -25.29 26.06 -6.46
CA LEU A 102 -26.04 25.48 -7.58
C LEU A 102 -25.28 25.68 -8.90
N THR A 103 -24.99 24.57 -9.58
CA THR A 103 -24.77 24.50 -11.03
C THR A 103 -26.11 24.63 -11.78
N PRO A 104 -26.07 24.98 -13.08
CA PRO A 104 -26.49 24.01 -14.10
C PRO A 104 -25.60 23.98 -15.36
N ALA A 105 -25.60 22.83 -16.05
CA ALA A 105 -24.99 22.56 -17.38
C ALA A 105 -25.94 23.00 -18.53
N PRO A 106 -25.77 22.67 -19.84
CA PRO A 106 -24.62 22.22 -20.67
C PRO A 106 -24.46 23.00 -22.02
N SER A 107 -23.55 22.54 -22.90
CA SER A 107 -23.63 22.55 -24.39
C SER A 107 -22.76 23.56 -25.19
N GLN A 108 -21.78 23.05 -25.95
CA GLN A 108 -21.72 22.99 -27.44
C GLN A 108 -20.28 22.85 -27.95
N LYS A 109 -20.15 22.12 -29.07
CA LYS A 109 -18.89 21.80 -29.79
C LYS A 109 -18.30 23.02 -30.50
N GLY A 110 -16.97 23.04 -30.62
CA GLY A 110 -16.23 23.89 -31.57
C GLY A 110 -14.83 23.34 -31.81
N HIS A 111 -14.52 23.05 -33.07
CA HIS A 111 -13.21 22.63 -33.56
C HIS A 111 -12.19 23.77 -33.46
N SER A 112 -10.94 23.51 -33.08
CA SER A 112 -9.76 24.06 -33.78
C SER A 112 -8.45 23.49 -33.24
N LEU A 113 -7.46 23.50 -34.13
CA LEU A 113 -6.16 22.85 -34.10
C LEU A 113 -5.09 23.65 -33.31
N VAL A 114 -4.13 22.88 -32.77
CA VAL A 114 -2.72 23.24 -32.48
C VAL A 114 -2.45 24.28 -31.37
N ALA A 115 -1.86 23.80 -30.28
CA ALA A 115 -0.55 24.25 -29.79
C ALA A 115 -0.02 23.26 -28.74
N LYS A 116 1.05 22.53 -29.09
CA LYS A 116 1.97 21.95 -28.11
C LYS A 116 2.64 23.10 -27.38
N VAL A 117 2.57 23.12 -26.05
CA VAL A 117 3.46 23.93 -25.23
C VAL A 117 4.32 22.99 -24.41
N ASP A 118 5.60 22.98 -24.75
CA ASP A 118 6.68 22.35 -24.00
C ASP A 118 6.78 23.00 -22.62
N LEU A 119 6.47 22.25 -21.56
CA LEU A 119 6.70 22.68 -20.18
C LEU A 119 7.92 21.95 -19.62
N LEU A 120 9.07 22.28 -20.17
CA LEU A 120 10.39 21.81 -19.73
C LEU A 120 11.35 23.01 -19.72
N GLY A 121 11.14 23.91 -18.77
CA GLY A 121 11.99 25.06 -18.52
C GLY A 121 11.65 25.63 -17.16
N GLU A 122 12.68 25.93 -16.38
CA GLU A 122 12.63 26.63 -15.08
C GLU A 122 12.23 25.79 -13.87
N PHE A 123 13.21 25.07 -13.30
CA PHE A 123 13.43 25.03 -11.85
C PHE A 123 14.85 24.49 -11.58
N GLN A 124 15.86 25.31 -11.88
CA GLN A 124 17.25 25.08 -11.49
C GLN A 124 17.76 26.28 -10.69
N SER A 125 17.35 26.39 -9.43
CA SER A 125 18.09 27.14 -8.40
C SER A 125 17.43 26.98 -7.04
N ALA A 126 17.76 25.90 -6.31
CA ALA A 126 17.80 25.87 -4.84
C ALA A 126 18.14 24.45 -4.36
N LEU A 127 19.42 24.16 -4.16
CA LEU A 127 19.87 23.02 -3.35
C LEU A 127 20.75 23.55 -2.20
N PRO A 128 20.44 23.26 -0.93
CA PRO A 128 21.38 23.49 0.17
C PRO A 128 22.48 22.41 0.17
N LYS A 129 23.74 22.85 0.28
CA LYS A 129 24.92 21.99 0.41
C LYS A 129 24.94 21.30 1.78
N ILE A 130 24.81 19.97 1.81
CA ILE A 130 25.05 19.15 3.00
C ILE A 130 26.56 18.93 3.12
N LYS A 131 27.10 19.31 4.28
CA LYS A 131 28.52 19.21 4.65
C LYS A 131 28.89 17.76 4.98
N SER A 132 29.86 17.22 4.25
CA SER A 132 30.60 16.02 4.65
C SER A 132 31.66 16.41 5.67
N HIS A 133 31.57 15.86 6.88
CA HIS A 133 32.62 15.94 7.89
C HIS A 133 33.66 14.85 7.60
N ARG A 134 34.91 15.25 7.34
CA ARG A 134 36.07 14.34 7.34
C ARG A 134 37.15 14.93 8.25
N ALA A 135 37.62 14.11 9.18
CA ALA A 135 38.59 14.46 10.21
C ALA A 135 39.99 14.69 9.64
N CYS A 136 40.72 15.56 10.34
CA CYS A 136 42.02 16.14 10.02
C CYS A 136 43.18 15.19 10.40
N SER A 137 44.15 15.03 9.48
CA SER A 137 45.51 14.56 9.78
C SER A 137 46.53 15.54 9.18
N GLN A 138 47.63 15.72 9.91
CA GLN A 138 48.51 16.88 9.90
C GLN A 138 49.43 17.02 8.65
N LYS A 139 49.82 18.28 8.41
CA LYS A 139 50.73 18.81 7.39
C LYS A 139 52.15 18.22 7.44
N LYS A 140 52.78 18.01 6.27
CA LYS A 140 54.15 18.46 5.92
C LYS A 140 54.29 18.70 4.40
N HIS A 141 55.03 19.75 4.04
CA HIS A 141 55.34 20.32 2.71
C HIS A 141 56.72 19.78 2.19
N PRO A 142 57.31 20.24 1.05
CA PRO A 142 57.01 19.87 -0.34
C PRO A 142 58.28 19.54 -1.18
N GLN A 143 58.21 18.85 -2.33
CA GLN A 143 59.25 19.02 -3.37
C GLN A 143 58.69 18.89 -4.80
N LYS A 144 59.26 19.77 -5.64
CA LYS A 144 59.02 19.98 -7.07
C LYS A 144 59.50 18.77 -7.89
N ASN A 145 58.84 18.50 -9.02
CA ASN A 145 59.49 18.53 -10.33
C ASN A 145 58.46 18.48 -11.46
N ALA A 146 58.71 19.33 -12.45
CA ALA A 146 58.02 19.35 -13.73
C ALA A 146 58.61 18.28 -14.66
N SER A 147 57.80 17.67 -15.51
CA SER A 147 58.16 17.48 -16.92
C SER A 147 56.95 17.13 -17.78
N GLN A 148 57.08 17.46 -19.05
CA GLN A 148 56.05 17.61 -20.08
C GLN A 148 55.79 16.31 -20.87
N ASN A 149 54.65 16.33 -21.59
CA ASN A 149 54.37 15.68 -22.89
C ASN A 149 54.37 14.15 -23.01
N SER A 150 53.26 13.59 -23.51
CA SER A 150 53.14 13.21 -24.92
C SER A 150 51.76 12.66 -25.28
N LYS A 151 51.32 13.01 -26.50
CA LYS A 151 50.13 12.54 -27.21
C LYS A 151 50.23 11.05 -27.54
N GLN A 152 49.13 10.31 -27.49
CA GLN A 152 48.89 9.23 -28.44
C GLN A 152 47.40 8.97 -28.62
N ALA A 153 46.94 9.28 -29.82
CA ALA A 153 45.67 8.84 -30.36
C ALA A 153 45.82 7.38 -30.82
N HIS A 154 44.85 6.54 -30.49
CA HIS A 154 44.62 5.29 -31.23
C HIS A 154 43.12 5.16 -31.51
N SER A 155 42.85 4.93 -32.79
CA SER A 155 41.57 4.72 -33.44
C SER A 155 41.01 3.32 -33.16
N GLU A 156 39.69 3.29 -32.99
CA GLU A 156 38.70 2.30 -33.43
C GLU A 156 39.06 0.80 -33.43
N HIS A 157 38.29 0.00 -32.66
CA HIS A 157 37.38 -0.98 -33.27
C HIS A 157 36.42 -1.59 -32.23
N SER A 158 35.14 -1.58 -32.61
CA SER A 158 34.02 -2.43 -32.19
C SER A 158 34.29 -3.57 -31.21
N SER A 159 33.65 -3.53 -30.04
CA SER A 159 33.34 -4.74 -29.28
C SER A 159 32.20 -4.50 -28.29
N GLY A 160 31.07 -5.17 -28.51
CA GLY A 160 30.05 -5.52 -27.52
C GLY A 160 29.40 -4.35 -26.77
N ALA A 161 28.09 -4.14 -26.98
CA ALA A 161 27.29 -3.36 -26.06
C ALA A 161 27.25 -4.04 -24.68
N SER A 162 28.31 -3.84 -23.88
CA SER A 162 28.25 -4.00 -22.44
C SER A 162 27.19 -3.01 -21.96
N GLN A 163 25.98 -3.51 -21.74
CA GLN A 163 24.95 -2.74 -21.07
C GLN A 163 25.50 -2.39 -19.69
N GLU A 164 25.95 -1.15 -19.53
CA GLU A 164 26.39 -0.62 -18.24
C GLU A 164 25.38 -1.05 -17.15
N PRO A 165 25.82 -1.71 -16.06
CA PRO A 165 24.97 -2.16 -14.94
C PRO A 165 24.10 -1.06 -14.32
N ARG A 166 24.37 0.21 -14.68
CA ARG A 166 23.67 1.44 -14.26
C ARG A 166 22.23 1.55 -14.75
N LYS A 167 21.79 0.66 -15.65
CA LYS A 167 20.43 0.67 -16.19
C LYS A 167 19.42 -0.13 -15.39
N MET A 168 19.84 -0.94 -14.41
CA MET A 168 18.93 -1.84 -13.71
C MET A 168 18.71 -1.47 -12.25
N VAL A 169 17.46 -1.58 -11.82
CA VAL A 169 17.05 -1.38 -10.43
C VAL A 169 16.05 -2.45 -10.03
N ALA A 170 16.05 -2.82 -8.75
CA ALA A 170 14.95 -3.59 -8.17
C ALA A 170 14.08 -2.68 -7.32
N VAL A 171 12.77 -2.92 -7.35
CA VAL A 171 11.77 -2.18 -6.58
C VAL A 171 10.91 -3.15 -5.79
N ASP A 172 10.57 -2.74 -4.56
CA ASP A 172 9.54 -3.37 -3.76
C ASP A 172 8.78 -2.30 -2.95
N CYS A 173 7.48 -2.50 -2.79
CA CYS A 173 6.58 -1.60 -2.10
C CYS A 173 5.83 -2.28 -0.97
N GLU A 174 5.71 -1.57 0.15
CA GLU A 174 4.79 -1.94 1.22
C GLU A 174 3.48 -1.16 1.08
N MET A 175 2.36 -1.87 1.19
CA MET A 175 1.02 -1.31 1.05
C MET A 175 0.22 -1.36 2.35
N VAL A 176 -0.56 -0.31 2.59
CA VAL A 176 -1.59 -0.23 3.63
C VAL A 176 -2.98 -0.29 3.02
N GLY A 177 -3.99 -0.57 3.83
CA GLY A 177 -5.39 -0.58 3.46
C GLY A 177 -6.03 0.79 3.63
N THR A 178 -6.56 1.33 2.53
CA THR A 178 -7.37 2.56 2.49
C THR A 178 -8.78 2.28 1.92
N GLY A 179 -9.63 3.30 1.93
CA GLY A 179 -11.00 3.20 1.41
C GLY A 179 -11.93 2.34 2.28
N PRO A 180 -13.13 2.02 1.78
CA PRO A 180 -14.11 1.23 2.52
C PRO A 180 -13.50 -0.10 2.97
N LYS A 181 -13.55 -0.35 4.29
CA LYS A 181 -13.01 -1.55 4.95
C LYS A 181 -11.50 -1.80 4.71
N GLY A 182 -10.74 -0.83 4.21
CA GLY A 182 -9.30 -1.01 3.95
C GLY A 182 -8.98 -1.92 2.76
N HIS A 183 -9.93 -2.14 1.84
CA HIS A 183 -9.76 -3.05 0.70
C HIS A 183 -8.87 -2.48 -0.42
N VAL A 184 -8.65 -1.17 -0.45
CA VAL A 184 -7.77 -0.55 -1.45
C VAL A 184 -6.33 -0.61 -0.93
N SER A 185 -5.45 -1.30 -1.64
CA SER A 185 -4.01 -1.26 -1.37
C SER A 185 -3.44 0.09 -1.80
N SER A 186 -2.82 0.82 -0.88
CA SER A 186 -2.16 2.11 -1.17
C SER A 186 -0.72 2.09 -0.69
N LEU A 187 0.17 2.68 -1.48
CA LEU A 187 1.61 2.73 -1.22
C LEU A 187 1.92 3.44 0.11
N ALA A 188 2.73 2.80 0.96
CA ALA A 188 3.12 3.32 2.27
C ALA A 188 4.63 3.25 2.56
N ARG A 189 5.39 2.46 1.79
CA ARG A 189 6.85 2.51 1.73
C ARG A 189 7.27 2.02 0.35
N CYS A 190 8.33 2.58 -0.21
CA CYS A 190 8.94 2.09 -1.43
C CYS A 190 10.44 2.04 -1.23
N SER A 191 11.05 0.91 -1.59
CA SER A 191 12.48 0.73 -1.62
C SER A 191 12.94 0.44 -3.04
N ILE A 192 14.01 1.12 -3.47
CA ILE A 192 14.67 0.90 -4.75
C ILE A 192 16.14 0.65 -4.49
N VAL A 193 16.67 -0.43 -5.05
CA VAL A 193 18.10 -0.78 -4.96
C VAL A 193 18.72 -0.82 -6.35
N ASN A 194 20.01 -0.52 -6.43
CA ASN A 194 20.78 -0.67 -7.66
C ASN A 194 21.08 -2.15 -7.94
N TYR A 195 21.77 -2.43 -9.05
CA TYR A 195 22.21 -3.78 -9.39
C TYR A 195 23.01 -4.45 -8.27
N ASN A 196 23.89 -3.73 -7.55
CA ASN A 196 24.70 -4.30 -6.48
C ASN A 196 23.91 -4.56 -5.17
N GLY A 197 22.68 -4.07 -5.07
CA GLY A 197 21.87 -4.12 -3.85
C GLY A 197 22.00 -2.90 -2.95
N ASP A 198 22.74 -1.86 -3.37
CA ASP A 198 22.82 -0.60 -2.63
C ASP A 198 21.49 0.17 -2.74
N VAL A 199 21.04 0.73 -1.62
CA VAL A 199 19.79 1.48 -1.56
C VAL A 199 19.91 2.83 -2.28
N LEU A 200 19.06 3.04 -3.27
CA LEU A 200 18.93 4.31 -4.01
C LEU A 200 17.79 5.17 -3.48
N TYR A 201 16.73 4.52 -2.97
CA TYR A 201 15.55 5.16 -2.41
C TYR A 201 14.96 4.22 -1.34
N ASP A 202 14.63 4.74 -0.16
CA ASP A 202 13.86 4.03 0.86
C ASP A 202 13.14 5.07 1.70
N GLU A 203 11.84 5.26 1.44
CA GLU A 203 11.04 6.22 2.16
C GLU A 203 9.68 5.65 2.54
N TYR A 204 9.20 6.07 3.72
CA TYR A 204 7.80 5.96 4.09
C TYR A 204 6.97 7.01 3.37
N ILE A 205 5.82 6.59 2.86
CA ILE A 205 4.99 7.39 1.96
C ILE A 205 3.61 7.56 2.59
N LEU A 206 3.13 8.80 2.66
CA LEU A 206 1.79 9.09 3.16
C LEU A 206 0.78 8.91 2.00
N PRO A 207 -0.13 7.92 2.07
CA PRO A 207 -1.13 7.72 1.03
C PRO A 207 -2.09 8.90 0.93
N PRO A 208 -2.66 9.18 -0.27
CA PRO A 208 -3.60 10.29 -0.44
C PRO A 208 -4.93 10.07 0.30
N CYS A 209 -5.29 8.81 0.54
CA CYS A 209 -6.50 8.42 1.26
C CYS A 209 -6.17 8.03 2.70
N ARG A 210 -7.10 8.27 3.62
CA ARG A 210 -6.95 7.85 5.04
C ARG A 210 -6.69 6.35 5.15
N ILE A 211 -5.67 6.02 5.93
CA ILE A 211 -5.34 4.63 6.31
C ILE A 211 -6.39 4.10 7.27
N VAL A 212 -6.97 2.96 6.93
CA VAL A 212 -7.96 2.23 7.75
C VAL A 212 -7.33 0.99 8.37
N ASP A 213 -6.40 0.35 7.67
CA ASP A 213 -5.66 -0.81 8.14
C ASP A 213 -4.19 -0.69 7.73
N TYR A 214 -3.26 -0.77 8.69
CA TYR A 214 -1.84 -0.71 8.40
C TYR A 214 -1.28 -2.00 7.79
N ARG A 215 -2.00 -3.13 7.94
CA ARG A 215 -1.53 -4.44 7.47
C ARG A 215 -0.15 -4.82 8.03
N THR A 216 0.18 -4.34 9.24
CA THR A 216 1.54 -4.40 9.83
C THR A 216 2.15 -5.79 9.84
N ARG A 217 1.34 -6.84 9.98
CA ARG A 217 1.81 -8.25 9.90
C ARG A 217 2.53 -8.55 8.58
N TRP A 218 2.12 -7.92 7.50
CA TRP A 218 2.69 -8.08 6.16
C TRP A 218 3.58 -6.90 5.83
N SER A 219 3.10 -5.67 6.01
CA SER A 219 3.76 -4.47 5.50
C SER A 219 4.88 -3.90 6.39
N GLY A 220 4.90 -4.32 7.66
CA GLY A 220 5.73 -3.69 8.69
C GLY A 220 5.39 -2.24 9.03
N ILE A 221 4.41 -1.63 8.35
CA ILE A 221 4.06 -0.23 8.55
C ILE A 221 3.29 -0.05 9.86
N ARG A 222 3.64 1.01 10.58
CA ARG A 222 3.01 1.42 11.84
C ARG A 222 2.62 2.89 11.75
N LYS A 223 1.68 3.32 12.60
CA LYS A 223 1.22 4.71 12.67
C LYS A 223 2.37 5.71 12.83
N GLN A 224 3.38 5.37 13.62
CA GLN A 224 4.55 6.23 13.84
C GLN A 224 5.35 6.50 12.56
N HIS A 225 5.37 5.57 11.59
CA HIS A 225 6.07 5.77 10.32
C HIS A 225 5.41 6.86 9.47
N MET A 226 4.13 7.18 9.72
CA MET A 226 3.38 8.17 8.95
C MET A 226 3.54 9.60 9.46
N VAL A 227 4.20 9.82 10.61
CA VAL A 227 4.33 11.15 11.22
C VAL A 227 5.12 12.09 10.32
N ASN A 228 6.21 11.59 9.72
CA ASN A 228 7.10 12.34 8.83
C ASN A 228 7.18 11.70 7.43
N ALA A 229 6.15 10.96 7.03
CA ALA A 229 6.15 10.27 5.74
C ALA A 229 6.00 11.27 4.58
N THR A 230 6.72 11.00 3.49
CA THR A 230 6.71 11.84 2.30
C THR A 230 5.34 11.76 1.61
N PRO A 231 4.70 12.90 1.27
CA PRO A 231 3.42 12.88 0.57
C PRO A 231 3.50 12.11 -0.74
N PHE A 232 2.51 11.26 -1.03
CA PHE A 232 2.50 10.37 -2.20
C PHE A 232 2.89 11.05 -3.52
N LYS A 233 2.41 12.27 -3.80
CA LYS A 233 2.73 12.98 -5.05
C LYS A 233 4.24 13.26 -5.20
N ILE A 234 4.90 13.63 -4.10
CA ILE A 234 6.34 13.94 -4.06
C ILE A 234 7.15 12.66 -4.21
N ALA A 235 6.85 11.67 -3.38
CA ALA A 235 7.50 10.35 -3.42
C ALA A 235 7.38 9.71 -4.80
N ARG A 236 6.17 9.72 -5.38
CA ARG A 236 5.92 9.20 -6.74
C ARG A 236 6.80 9.91 -7.78
N SER A 237 6.92 11.24 -7.73
CA SER A 237 7.78 11.97 -8.66
C SER A 237 9.26 11.54 -8.56
N GLN A 238 9.76 11.38 -7.33
CA GLN A 238 11.13 10.93 -7.07
C GLN A 238 11.36 9.49 -7.56
N ILE A 239 10.43 8.58 -7.25
CA ILE A 239 10.47 7.18 -7.67
C ILE A 239 10.47 7.09 -9.20
N LEU A 240 9.54 7.76 -9.88
CA LEU A 240 9.45 7.71 -11.33
C LEU A 240 10.69 8.30 -12.02
N LYS A 241 11.31 9.32 -11.43
CA LYS A 241 12.59 9.86 -11.92
C LYS A 241 13.70 8.80 -11.88
N ILE A 242 13.69 7.91 -10.90
CA ILE A 242 14.65 6.81 -10.79
C ILE A 242 14.32 5.70 -11.79
N LEU A 243 13.04 5.32 -11.93
CA LEU A 243 12.62 4.19 -12.77
C LEU A 243 12.65 4.49 -14.28
N THR A 244 12.55 5.76 -14.68
CA THR A 244 12.44 6.14 -16.10
C THR A 244 13.68 5.71 -16.90
N GLY A 245 13.45 4.98 -17.99
CA GLY A 245 14.51 4.50 -18.89
C GLY A 245 15.38 3.38 -18.31
N LYS A 246 14.99 2.80 -17.16
CA LYS A 246 15.68 1.69 -16.52
C LYS A 246 14.96 0.38 -16.73
N ILE A 247 15.70 -0.71 -16.69
CA ILE A 247 15.15 -2.05 -16.49
C ILE A 247 14.74 -2.15 -15.02
N VAL A 248 13.48 -2.48 -14.76
CA VAL A 248 12.94 -2.60 -13.41
C VAL A 248 12.64 -4.07 -13.10
N VAL A 249 13.35 -4.58 -12.10
CA VAL A 249 13.17 -5.93 -11.56
C VAL A 249 12.24 -5.86 -10.34
N GLY A 250 11.31 -6.80 -10.22
CA GLY A 250 10.43 -6.90 -9.05
C GLY A 250 9.89 -8.32 -8.88
N HIS A 251 9.11 -8.53 -7.83
CA HIS A 251 8.46 -9.80 -7.56
C HIS A 251 6.95 -9.60 -7.43
N ALA A 252 6.19 -10.09 -8.41
CA ALA A 252 4.77 -9.74 -8.58
C ALA A 252 4.56 -8.21 -8.73
N ILE A 253 5.45 -7.60 -9.52
CA ILE A 253 5.69 -6.14 -9.62
C ILE A 253 4.46 -5.33 -10.09
N HIS A 254 3.50 -6.01 -10.72
CA HIS A 254 2.23 -5.40 -11.09
C HIS A 254 1.48 -4.80 -9.89
N ASN A 255 1.67 -5.34 -8.68
CA ASN A 255 1.08 -4.80 -7.46
C ASN A 255 1.71 -3.46 -7.08
N ASP A 256 3.04 -3.35 -7.18
CA ASP A 256 3.83 -2.15 -6.94
C ASP A 256 3.46 -1.05 -7.93
N PHE A 257 3.45 -1.37 -9.22
CA PHE A 257 3.07 -0.44 -10.28
C PHE A 257 1.63 0.06 -10.13
N LYS A 258 0.71 -0.81 -9.71
CA LYS A 258 -0.67 -0.42 -9.39
C LYS A 258 -0.71 0.54 -8.20
N ALA A 259 0.05 0.28 -7.14
CA ALA A 259 0.12 1.15 -5.96
C ALA A 259 0.77 2.51 -6.28
N LEU A 260 1.76 2.53 -7.19
CA LEU A 260 2.42 3.73 -7.72
C LEU A 260 1.58 4.49 -8.75
N GLN A 261 0.47 3.91 -9.23
CA GLN A 261 -0.31 4.45 -10.35
C GLN A 261 0.60 4.72 -11.57
N TYR A 262 1.38 3.70 -11.94
CA TYR A 262 2.41 3.78 -12.97
C TYR A 262 2.33 2.60 -13.93
N PHE A 263 2.64 2.85 -15.20
CA PHE A 263 2.78 1.83 -16.23
C PHE A 263 4.23 1.87 -16.72
N HIS A 264 4.99 0.84 -16.38
CA HIS A 264 6.35 0.67 -16.88
C HIS A 264 6.32 -0.12 -18.20
N PRO A 265 7.16 0.20 -19.20
CA PRO A 265 7.23 -0.57 -20.44
C PRO A 265 7.49 -2.05 -20.17
N LYS A 266 6.79 -2.95 -20.88
CA LYS A 266 6.94 -4.40 -20.67
C LYS A 266 8.33 -4.85 -21.10
N SER A 267 8.83 -4.27 -22.18
CA SER A 267 10.22 -4.44 -22.66
C SER A 267 11.28 -4.09 -21.61
N LEU A 268 10.94 -3.29 -20.59
CA LEU A 268 11.81 -2.87 -19.49
C LEU A 268 11.45 -3.50 -18.13
N THR A 269 10.45 -4.39 -18.07
CA THR A 269 9.99 -5.02 -16.81
C THR A 269 10.50 -6.45 -16.65
N ARG A 270 11.07 -6.81 -15.49
CA ARG A 270 11.51 -8.16 -15.13
C ARG A 270 10.76 -8.61 -13.87
N ASP A 271 9.70 -9.42 -14.03
CA ASP A 271 8.95 -9.98 -12.90
C ASP A 271 9.45 -11.38 -12.55
N THR A 272 10.08 -11.52 -11.39
CA THR A 272 10.67 -12.77 -10.90
C THR A 272 9.66 -13.78 -10.36
N SER A 273 8.38 -13.40 -10.20
CA SER A 273 7.38 -14.28 -9.58
C SER A 273 6.84 -15.37 -10.52
N HIS A 274 6.89 -15.13 -11.84
CA HIS A 274 6.28 -15.98 -12.87
C HIS A 274 7.31 -16.55 -13.86
N ILE A 275 8.61 -16.44 -13.58
CA ILE A 275 9.64 -16.85 -14.54
C ILE A 275 9.99 -18.35 -14.45
N PRO A 276 9.86 -19.12 -15.56
CA PRO A 276 10.21 -20.55 -15.57
C PRO A 276 11.67 -20.85 -15.20
N LEU A 277 12.61 -19.96 -15.56
CA LEU A 277 14.04 -20.15 -15.31
C LEU A 277 14.39 -20.26 -13.82
N LEU A 278 13.79 -19.42 -12.97
CA LEU A 278 14.01 -19.50 -11.52
C LEU A 278 13.39 -20.77 -10.95
N ASN A 279 12.19 -21.13 -11.40
CA ASN A 279 11.55 -22.36 -10.95
C ASN A 279 12.35 -23.60 -11.32
N ARG A 280 12.86 -23.68 -12.56
CA ARG A 280 13.74 -24.77 -13.01
C ARG A 280 14.99 -24.88 -12.14
N LYS A 281 15.68 -23.76 -11.89
CA LYS A 281 16.87 -23.74 -11.00
C LYS A 281 16.55 -24.13 -9.56
N ALA A 282 15.32 -23.90 -9.13
CA ALA A 282 14.85 -24.17 -7.77
C ALA A 282 14.15 -25.53 -7.62
N ASP A 283 14.15 -26.37 -8.66
CA ASP A 283 13.42 -27.65 -8.71
C ASP A 283 11.90 -27.49 -8.40
N PHE A 284 11.31 -26.36 -8.81
CA PHE A 284 9.88 -26.09 -8.68
C PHE A 284 9.15 -26.25 -10.03
N PRO A 285 7.83 -26.49 -10.04
CA PRO A 285 7.05 -26.55 -11.28
C PRO A 285 7.16 -25.25 -12.08
N GLU A 286 7.56 -25.32 -13.36
CA GLU A 286 7.83 -24.15 -14.21
C GLU A 286 6.58 -23.28 -14.44
N ASN A 287 5.39 -23.86 -14.38
CA ASN A 287 4.10 -23.18 -14.59
C ASN A 287 3.47 -22.64 -13.29
N ALA A 288 4.19 -22.66 -12.16
CA ALA A 288 3.69 -22.18 -10.88
C ALA A 288 4.25 -20.80 -10.50
N THR A 289 3.42 -19.96 -9.88
CA THR A 289 3.91 -18.75 -9.20
C THR A 289 4.54 -19.16 -7.87
N MET A 290 5.78 -18.72 -7.65
CA MET A 290 6.53 -19.01 -6.44
C MET A 290 6.73 -17.75 -5.62
N SER A 291 6.49 -17.82 -4.30
CA SER A 291 6.74 -16.69 -3.40
C SER A 291 8.24 -16.36 -3.32
N LEU A 292 8.57 -15.07 -3.23
CA LEU A 292 9.93 -14.58 -3.03
C LEU A 292 10.68 -15.34 -1.93
N LYS A 293 10.03 -15.55 -0.78
CA LYS A 293 10.59 -16.30 0.35
C LYS A 293 11.05 -17.71 -0.02
N ARG A 294 10.23 -18.46 -0.76
CA ARG A 294 10.56 -19.84 -1.16
C ARG A 294 11.70 -19.87 -2.18
N LEU A 295 11.70 -18.96 -3.15
CA LEU A 295 12.79 -18.86 -4.14
C LEU A 295 14.10 -18.46 -3.45
N THR A 296 14.06 -17.43 -2.61
CA THR A 296 15.23 -16.94 -1.86
C THR A 296 15.81 -18.04 -0.98
N GLN A 297 14.96 -18.76 -0.24
CA GLN A 297 15.44 -19.86 0.60
C GLN A 297 16.09 -20.97 -0.23
N LYS A 298 15.47 -21.38 -1.35
CA LYS A 298 15.93 -22.51 -2.15
C LYS A 298 17.19 -22.19 -2.97
N LEU A 299 17.29 -20.97 -3.50
CA LEU A 299 18.34 -20.58 -4.44
C LEU A 299 19.49 -19.79 -3.81
N LEU A 300 19.20 -19.03 -2.75
CA LEU A 300 20.17 -18.16 -2.07
C LEU A 300 20.50 -18.65 -0.65
N ASN A 301 19.84 -19.72 -0.20
CA ASN A 301 20.00 -20.29 1.15
C ASN A 301 19.85 -19.23 2.27
N ARG A 302 18.93 -18.27 2.06
CA ARG A 302 18.67 -17.15 2.95
C ARG A 302 17.19 -17.08 3.30
N ASP A 303 16.91 -17.05 4.61
CA ASP A 303 15.58 -16.76 5.12
C ASP A 303 15.34 -15.25 5.11
N ILE A 304 14.23 -14.84 4.47
CA ILE A 304 13.74 -13.46 4.46
C ILE A 304 12.33 -13.39 5.05
N GLN A 305 11.85 -12.18 5.33
CA GLN A 305 10.52 -11.95 5.90
C GLN A 305 10.33 -12.76 7.19
N VAL A 306 11.36 -12.73 8.05
CA VAL A 306 11.39 -13.48 9.31
C VAL A 306 10.76 -12.67 10.45
N GLY A 307 10.13 -13.38 11.39
CA GLY A 307 9.53 -12.77 12.58
C GLY A 307 8.11 -12.25 12.39
N LYS A 308 7.69 -11.36 13.30
CA LYS A 308 6.30 -10.85 13.41
C LYS A 308 6.19 -9.34 13.11
N SER A 309 7.29 -8.71 12.73
CA SER A 309 7.37 -7.26 12.55
C SER A 309 6.89 -6.78 11.18
N GLY A 310 6.48 -7.69 10.30
CA GLY A 310 6.19 -7.40 8.89
C GLY A 310 7.41 -7.57 8.01
N HIS A 311 7.24 -7.32 6.72
CA HIS A 311 8.28 -7.43 5.71
C HIS A 311 9.10 -6.14 5.65
N SER A 312 10.26 -6.24 5.00
CA SER A 312 11.12 -5.11 4.72
C SER A 312 11.31 -5.00 3.21
N SER A 313 10.64 -4.04 2.57
CA SER A 313 10.86 -3.77 1.15
C SER A 313 12.32 -3.63 0.71
N VAL A 314 13.26 -3.20 1.57
CA VAL A 314 14.70 -3.20 1.22
C VAL A 314 15.22 -4.63 1.07
N GLU A 315 14.91 -5.51 2.03
CA GLU A 315 15.30 -6.93 2.01
C GLU A 315 14.69 -7.62 0.78
N ASP A 316 13.42 -7.35 0.51
CA ASP A 316 12.68 -7.96 -0.59
C ASP A 316 13.19 -7.48 -1.96
N ALA A 317 13.51 -6.18 -2.12
CA ALA A 317 14.12 -5.64 -3.34
C ALA A 317 15.53 -6.21 -3.58
N GLN A 318 16.35 -6.34 -2.53
CA GLN A 318 17.67 -6.96 -2.61
C GLN A 318 17.58 -8.44 -3.01
N ALA A 319 16.71 -9.21 -2.35
CA ALA A 319 16.48 -10.61 -2.68
C ALA A 319 16.00 -10.78 -4.12
N THR A 320 15.11 -9.92 -4.58
CA THR A 320 14.62 -9.93 -5.97
C THR A 320 15.76 -9.67 -6.96
N MET A 321 16.62 -8.68 -6.71
CA MET A 321 17.78 -8.39 -7.57
C MET A 321 18.76 -9.57 -7.60
N GLU A 322 19.07 -10.16 -6.44
CA GLU A 322 19.95 -11.34 -6.35
C GLU A 322 19.39 -12.54 -7.11
N LEU A 323 18.07 -12.81 -6.99
CA LEU A 323 17.41 -13.86 -7.76
C LEU A 323 17.51 -13.60 -9.26
N TYR A 324 17.25 -12.37 -9.71
CA TYR A 324 17.37 -12.00 -11.12
C TYR A 324 18.76 -12.33 -11.68
N LYS A 325 19.83 -12.00 -10.95
CA LYS A 325 21.21 -12.27 -11.38
C LYS A 325 21.50 -13.75 -11.64
N LEU A 326 20.81 -14.67 -10.96
CA LEU A 326 20.99 -16.11 -11.18
C LEU A 326 20.55 -16.56 -12.58
N VAL A 327 19.67 -15.79 -13.22
CA VAL A 327 19.06 -16.10 -14.52
C VAL A 327 19.28 -15.01 -15.56
N GLU A 328 19.96 -13.91 -15.22
CA GLU A 328 20.13 -12.71 -16.04
C GLU A 328 20.58 -13.03 -17.47
N VAL A 329 21.67 -13.79 -17.61
CA VAL A 329 22.25 -14.10 -18.93
C VAL A 329 21.25 -14.81 -19.84
N GLU A 330 20.62 -15.88 -19.33
CA GLU A 330 19.65 -16.68 -20.09
C GLU A 330 18.36 -15.89 -20.36
N TRP A 331 17.91 -15.10 -19.38
CA TRP A 331 16.69 -14.28 -19.51
C TRP A 331 16.88 -13.17 -20.56
N GLU A 332 17.94 -12.39 -20.49
CA GLU A 332 18.15 -11.29 -21.43
C GLU A 332 18.43 -11.80 -22.85
N GLN A 333 19.10 -12.95 -23.00
CA GLN A 333 19.23 -13.62 -24.31
C GLN A 333 17.87 -14.04 -24.87
N HIS A 334 17.01 -14.63 -24.03
CA HIS A 334 15.67 -15.03 -24.44
C HIS A 334 14.81 -13.82 -24.87
N LEU A 335 14.88 -12.70 -24.13
CA LEU A 335 14.17 -11.47 -24.47
C LEU A 335 14.70 -10.81 -25.74
N ALA A 336 16.01 -10.88 -25.99
CA ALA A 336 16.61 -10.36 -27.23
C ALA A 336 16.10 -11.12 -28.46
N GLN A 337 15.85 -12.43 -28.33
CA GLN A 337 15.27 -13.26 -29.39
C GLN A 337 13.74 -13.13 -29.48
N ASN A 338 13.07 -12.87 -28.35
CA ASN A 338 11.61 -12.83 -28.23
C ASN A 338 11.16 -11.54 -27.52
N PRO A 339 11.25 -10.37 -28.18
CA PRO A 339 10.93 -9.10 -27.55
C PRO A 339 9.45 -9.03 -27.13
N PRO A 340 9.14 -8.59 -25.89
CA PRO A 340 7.75 -8.41 -25.46
C PRO A 340 7.03 -7.36 -26.31
N LYS A 341 5.76 -7.62 -26.64
CA LYS A 341 4.88 -6.61 -27.25
C LYS A 341 4.37 -5.67 -26.15
N ASP A 342 4.64 -4.38 -26.30
CA ASP A 342 4.18 -3.34 -25.36
C ASP A 342 2.65 -3.20 -25.34
#